data_AF-A0A939ESB4-F1
#
_entry.id   AF-A0A939ESB4-F1
#
_cell.length_a   1.000
_cell.length_b   1.000
_cell.length_c   1.000
_cell.angle_alpha   90.00
_cell.angle_beta   90.00
_cell.angle_gamma   90.00
#
_symmetry.space_group_name_H-M   'P 1'
#
loop_
_entity.id
_entity.type
_entity.pdbx_description
1 polymer ?
#
loop_
_entity_poly.entity_id
_entity_poly.type
_entity_poly.pdbx_seq_one_letter_code
_entity_poly.pdbx_strand_id
1 'polypeptide(L)'
;MLVPQTLAPPFPPLAWDGYAWSGLVQLPTWAGMRLPDETSLPVDGTVEVRVSTENDEPALPSPAQAAAYELLTTQAAAVREAILAAVFGWYQQDYLTWRDENGYDEEEAARYLPVLTEPAQLAGLVQLTAINVFPTANDGLSYTGYEFVCSWEEEHGLGAMLHGSRIVEVGGADTAILEWIAARDAEAQ
;
A
#
# COMPACT_ATOMS: atom_id res chain seq x y z
N MET A 1 26.47 12.55 14.16
CA MET A 1 26.76 11.71 12.98
C MET A 1 26.20 12.44 11.78
N LEU A 2 26.91 12.48 10.65
CA LEU A 2 26.33 13.01 9.41
C LEU A 2 25.37 11.95 8.86
N VAL A 3 24.13 12.34 8.60
CA VAL A 3 23.14 11.50 7.91
C VAL A 3 23.65 11.28 6.48
N PRO A 4 23.66 10.05 5.95
CA PRO A 4 24.13 9.78 4.60
C PRO A 4 23.23 10.46 3.56
N GLN A 5 23.67 10.56 2.31
CA GLN A 5 22.80 11.06 1.23
C GLN A 5 21.82 9.99 0.72
N THR A 6 22.12 8.71 0.98
CA THR A 6 21.27 7.57 0.63
C THR A 6 21.32 6.51 1.73
N LEU A 7 20.26 5.70 1.84
CA LEU A 7 20.28 4.52 2.70
C LEU A 7 21.15 3.39 2.12
N ALA A 8 21.59 2.51 3.02
CA ALA A 8 22.37 1.31 2.74
C ALA A 8 21.54 0.05 3.08
N PRO A 9 21.99 -1.17 2.72
CA PRO A 9 21.21 -2.39 2.90
C PRO A 9 20.62 -2.55 4.31
N PRO A 10 19.38 -3.05 4.43
CA PRO A 10 18.63 -3.77 3.38
C PRO A 10 17.89 -2.88 2.39
N PHE A 11 17.75 -1.59 2.68
CA PHE A 11 17.07 -0.66 1.77
C PHE A 11 17.84 -0.48 0.46
N PRO A 12 17.15 -0.29 -0.67
CA PRO A 12 17.77 0.14 -1.91
C PRO A 12 18.22 1.61 -1.75
N PRO A 13 18.86 2.21 -2.76
CA PRO A 13 19.24 3.61 -2.70
C PRO A 13 18.01 4.54 -2.60
N LEU A 14 17.55 4.78 -1.38
CA LEU A 14 16.51 5.75 -1.05
C LEU A 14 17.18 7.08 -0.69
N ALA A 15 16.65 8.18 -1.18
CA ALA A 15 17.14 9.53 -0.91
C ALA A 15 16.17 10.27 0.01
N TRP A 16 16.68 11.20 0.81
CA TRP A 16 15.82 12.07 1.61
C TRP A 16 15.13 13.08 0.70
N ASP A 17 13.79 13.11 0.71
CA ASP A 17 12.98 14.01 -0.13
C ASP A 17 12.49 15.28 0.59
N GLY A 18 12.76 15.39 1.89
CA GLY A 18 12.26 16.46 2.75
C GLY A 18 11.36 15.96 3.88
N TYR A 19 10.78 14.77 3.73
CA TYR A 19 9.83 14.18 4.68
C TYR A 19 10.20 12.73 5.04
N ALA A 20 10.66 11.96 4.06
CA ALA A 20 11.00 10.55 4.23
C ALA A 20 12.22 10.17 3.39
N TRP A 21 12.74 8.97 3.66
CA TRP A 21 13.62 8.31 2.69
C TRP A 21 12.76 7.66 1.62
N SER A 22 12.86 8.15 0.39
CA SER A 22 12.02 7.68 -0.71
C SER A 22 12.81 7.32 -1.96
N GLY A 23 12.19 6.47 -2.79
CA GLY A 23 12.77 6.02 -4.04
C GLY A 23 11.93 4.94 -4.71
N LEU A 24 12.21 4.71 -5.99
CA LEU A 24 11.54 3.69 -6.78
C LEU A 24 12.23 2.34 -6.60
N VAL A 25 11.43 1.30 -6.34
CA VAL A 25 11.88 -0.06 -6.06
C VAL A 25 11.17 -1.04 -6.98
N GLN A 26 11.91 -1.99 -7.54
CA GLN A 26 11.33 -3.07 -8.34
C GLN A 26 10.76 -4.16 -7.43
N LEU A 27 9.45 -4.34 -7.48
CA LEU A 27 8.72 -5.42 -6.79
C LEU A 27 7.89 -6.20 -7.82
N PRO A 28 8.50 -7.17 -8.55
CA PRO A 28 7.85 -7.87 -9.67
C PRO A 28 6.54 -8.58 -9.31
N THR A 29 6.34 -8.92 -8.04
CA THR A 29 5.10 -9.52 -7.53
C THR A 29 3.87 -8.61 -7.74
N TRP A 30 4.08 -7.31 -7.86
CA TRP A 30 3.01 -6.32 -8.10
C TRP A 30 2.84 -5.98 -9.60
N ALA A 31 3.66 -6.57 -10.48
CA ALA A 31 3.55 -6.34 -11.92
C ALA A 31 2.25 -6.89 -12.51
N GLY A 32 1.85 -6.34 -13.65
CA GLY A 32 0.68 -6.79 -14.41
C GLY A 32 -0.66 -6.27 -13.90
N MET A 33 -0.67 -5.55 -12.77
CA MET A 33 -1.84 -4.79 -12.33
C MET A 33 -2.17 -3.67 -13.31
N ARG A 34 -3.45 -3.44 -13.59
CA ARG A 34 -3.89 -2.41 -14.53
C ARG A 34 -5.26 -1.85 -14.14
N LEU A 35 -5.54 -0.59 -14.49
CA LEU A 35 -6.88 -0.04 -14.38
C LEU A 35 -7.67 -0.38 -15.66
N PRO A 36 -9.02 -0.36 -15.66
CA PRO A 36 -9.84 -0.66 -16.82
C PRO A 36 -9.90 0.48 -17.86
N ASP A 37 -9.18 1.58 -17.65
CA ASP A 37 -9.03 2.65 -18.66
C ASP A 37 -8.20 2.18 -19.87
N GLU A 38 -8.59 2.59 -21.08
CA GLU A 38 -7.92 2.17 -22.33
C GLU A 38 -6.50 2.71 -22.45
N THR A 39 -6.18 3.79 -21.73
CA THR A 39 -4.83 4.37 -21.73
C THR A 39 -3.94 3.81 -20.62
N SER A 40 -4.52 3.08 -19.67
CA SER A 40 -3.79 2.47 -18.56
C SER A 40 -2.94 1.30 -19.04
N LEU A 41 -1.63 1.42 -18.87
CA LEU A 41 -0.69 0.33 -19.11
C LEU A 41 -0.56 -0.53 -17.86
N PRO A 42 -0.35 -1.86 -18.00
CA PRO A 42 0.02 -2.69 -16.87
C PRO A 42 1.31 -2.18 -16.22
N VAL A 43 1.32 -2.06 -14.90
CA VAL A 43 2.52 -1.66 -14.16
C VAL A 43 3.58 -2.76 -14.27
N ASP A 44 4.85 -2.37 -14.36
CA ASP A 44 5.98 -3.30 -14.42
C ASP A 44 6.42 -3.80 -13.03
N GLY A 45 5.75 -3.33 -11.97
CA GLY A 45 6.08 -3.61 -10.59
C GLY A 45 7.05 -2.61 -9.97
N THR A 46 7.32 -1.48 -10.63
CA THR A 46 8.00 -0.33 -10.00
C THR A 46 7.05 0.34 -9.02
N VAL A 47 7.49 0.46 -7.76
CA VAL A 47 6.68 1.02 -6.66
C VAL A 47 7.51 2.05 -5.91
N GLU A 48 6.88 3.13 -5.48
CA GLU A 48 7.53 4.07 -4.57
C GLU A 48 7.59 3.48 -3.15
N VAL A 49 8.77 3.43 -2.55
CA VAL A 49 8.93 3.03 -1.14
C VAL A 49 9.34 4.25 -0.34
N ARG A 50 8.61 4.54 0.74
CA ARG A 50 8.86 5.65 1.66
C ARG A 50 9.12 5.10 3.06
N VAL A 51 10.20 5.53 3.69
CA VAL A 51 10.55 5.17 5.06
C VAL A 51 10.51 6.45 5.89
N SER A 52 9.44 6.62 6.67
CA SER A 52 9.22 7.81 7.48
C SER A 52 10.05 7.76 8.78
N THR A 53 10.11 8.90 9.46
CA THR A 53 10.83 9.07 10.73
C THR A 53 9.89 9.71 11.75
N GLU A 54 10.15 9.54 13.05
CA GLU A 54 9.21 9.99 14.10
C GLU A 54 8.88 11.49 14.10
N ASN A 55 9.68 12.33 13.43
CA ASN A 55 9.50 13.79 13.43
C ASN A 55 9.69 14.44 12.05
N ASP A 56 9.60 13.67 10.96
CA ASP A 56 9.89 14.15 9.59
C ASP A 56 11.27 14.82 9.44
N GLU A 57 12.23 14.36 10.25
CA GLU A 57 13.61 14.86 10.26
C GLU A 57 14.56 13.77 9.76
N PRO A 58 15.62 14.11 9.01
CA PRO A 58 16.55 13.11 8.50
C PRO A 58 17.18 12.29 9.64
N ALA A 59 16.75 11.03 9.76
CA ALA A 59 17.25 10.07 10.73
C ALA A 59 17.49 8.72 10.04
N LEU A 60 18.44 7.93 10.55
CA LEU A 60 18.63 6.57 10.06
C LEU A 60 17.40 5.71 10.43
N PRO A 61 16.90 4.87 9.50
CA PRO A 61 15.84 3.92 9.81
C PRO A 61 16.21 3.00 10.96
N SER A 62 15.22 2.61 11.74
CA SER A 62 15.40 1.67 12.85
C SER A 62 15.63 0.24 12.33
N PRO A 63 16.18 -0.66 13.17
CA PRO A 63 16.23 -2.08 12.85
C PRO A 63 14.86 -2.70 12.54
N ALA A 64 13.78 -2.20 13.16
CA ALA A 64 12.42 -2.68 12.92
C ALA A 64 11.90 -2.28 11.53
N GLN A 65 12.26 -1.10 11.04
CA GLN A 65 11.95 -0.66 9.67
C GLN A 65 12.73 -1.48 8.64
N ALA A 66 14.00 -1.77 8.93
CA ALA A 66 14.82 -2.64 8.10
C ALA A 66 14.23 -4.06 8.01
N ALA A 67 13.80 -4.63 9.15
CA ALA A 67 13.14 -5.94 9.20
C ALA A 67 11.81 -5.96 8.44
N ALA A 68 11.00 -4.89 8.56
CA ALA A 68 9.76 -4.76 7.81
C ALA A 68 10.04 -4.75 6.31
N TYR A 69 11.01 -3.96 5.85
CA TYR A 69 11.42 -3.91 4.44
C TYR A 69 11.94 -5.25 3.91
N GLU A 70 12.71 -6.00 4.70
CA GLU A 70 13.13 -7.35 4.32
C GLU A 70 11.93 -8.30 4.16
N LEU A 71 10.92 -8.21 5.02
CA LEU A 71 9.69 -8.98 4.89
C LEU A 71 8.92 -8.60 3.62
N LEU A 72 8.79 -7.29 3.36
CA LEU A 72 8.14 -6.74 2.15
C LEU A 72 8.69 -7.38 0.87
N THR A 73 10.00 -7.60 0.80
CA THR A 73 10.69 -8.13 -0.38
C THR A 73 10.74 -9.65 -0.42
N THR A 74 10.93 -10.32 0.73
CA THR A 74 11.06 -11.79 0.80
C THR A 74 9.74 -12.54 0.86
N GLN A 75 8.66 -11.87 1.32
CA GLN A 75 7.32 -12.44 1.46
C GLN A 75 6.27 -11.71 0.61
N ALA A 76 6.71 -10.95 -0.40
CA ALA A 76 5.86 -10.11 -1.25
C ALA A 76 4.60 -10.81 -1.78
N ALA A 77 4.69 -12.09 -2.14
CA ALA A 77 3.55 -12.84 -2.68
C ALA A 77 2.46 -13.10 -1.62
N ALA A 78 2.87 -13.56 -0.44
CA ALA A 78 1.92 -13.81 0.65
C ALA A 78 1.25 -12.52 1.13
N VAL A 79 2.02 -11.42 1.19
CA VAL A 79 1.48 -10.11 1.55
C VAL A 79 0.50 -9.60 0.49
N ARG A 80 0.85 -9.72 -0.80
CA ARG A 80 -0.07 -9.37 -1.90
C ARG A 80 -1.37 -10.16 -1.82
N GLU A 81 -1.31 -11.47 -1.59
CA GLU A 81 -2.50 -12.31 -1.47
C GLU A 81 -3.36 -11.91 -0.27
N ALA A 82 -2.75 -11.63 0.88
CA ALA A 82 -3.46 -11.16 2.08
C ALA A 82 -4.16 -9.81 1.83
N ILE A 83 -3.49 -8.86 1.18
CA ILE A 83 -4.05 -7.55 0.84
C ILE A 83 -5.23 -7.72 -0.13
N LEU A 84 -5.05 -8.46 -1.23
CA LEU A 84 -6.13 -8.66 -2.21
C LEU A 84 -7.34 -9.35 -1.57
N ALA A 85 -7.13 -10.33 -0.68
CA ALA A 85 -8.22 -10.98 0.03
C ALA A 85 -8.99 -10.01 0.96
N ALA A 86 -8.29 -9.14 1.69
CA ALA A 86 -8.90 -8.16 2.58
C ALA A 86 -9.63 -7.05 1.81
N VAL A 87 -9.00 -6.52 0.76
CA VAL A 87 -9.60 -5.54 -0.14
C VAL A 87 -10.84 -6.11 -0.82
N PHE A 88 -10.83 -7.38 -1.23
CA PHE A 88 -12.01 -8.02 -1.80
C PHE A 88 -13.17 -8.08 -0.79
N GLY A 89 -12.87 -8.44 0.47
CA GLY A 89 -13.87 -8.42 1.53
C GLY A 89 -14.45 -7.02 1.79
N TRP A 90 -13.60 -6.00 1.81
CA TRP A 90 -14.00 -4.59 1.97
C TRP A 90 -14.84 -4.11 0.78
N TYR A 91 -14.37 -4.36 -0.44
CA TYR A 91 -15.06 -4.03 -1.69
C TYR A 91 -16.49 -4.58 -1.72
N GLN A 92 -16.69 -5.83 -1.28
CA GLN A 92 -18.01 -6.47 -1.27
C GLN A 92 -19.00 -5.86 -0.26
N GLN A 93 -18.50 -5.27 0.83
CA GLN A 93 -19.37 -4.70 1.87
C GLN A 93 -20.11 -3.46 1.35
N ASP A 94 -19.39 -2.60 0.62
CA ASP A 94 -19.88 -1.28 0.22
C ASP A 94 -20.17 -1.17 -1.29
N TYR A 95 -19.90 -2.23 -2.06
CA TYR A 95 -20.14 -2.33 -3.51
C TYR A 95 -21.46 -1.73 -3.98
N LEU A 96 -22.58 -2.15 -3.37
CA LEU A 96 -23.92 -1.71 -3.79
C LEU A 96 -24.13 -0.22 -3.48
N THR A 97 -23.62 0.23 -2.34
CA THR A 97 -23.69 1.62 -1.91
C THR A 97 -22.93 2.51 -2.88
N TRP A 98 -21.67 2.20 -3.19
CA TRP A 98 -20.87 2.99 -4.14
C TRP A 98 -21.45 2.97 -5.54
N ARG A 99 -21.99 1.85 -6.00
CA ARG A 99 -22.63 1.77 -7.31
C ARG A 99 -23.80 2.75 -7.42
N ASP A 100 -24.62 2.81 -6.37
CA ASP A 100 -25.80 3.65 -6.36
C ASP A 100 -25.44 5.14 -6.13
N GLU A 101 -24.39 5.43 -5.35
CA GLU A 101 -23.93 6.79 -5.02
C GLU A 101 -23.12 7.48 -6.13
N ASN A 102 -22.31 6.74 -6.90
CA ASN A 102 -21.52 7.30 -7.99
C ASN A 102 -22.35 7.68 -9.22
N GLY A 103 -23.62 7.25 -9.28
CA GLY A 103 -24.50 7.56 -10.39
C GLY A 103 -24.09 6.91 -11.72
N TYR A 104 -23.24 5.88 -11.67
CA TYR A 104 -22.81 5.13 -12.85
C TYR A 104 -23.99 4.50 -13.57
N ASP A 105 -23.98 4.58 -14.90
CA ASP A 105 -24.84 3.73 -15.70
C ASP A 105 -24.36 2.25 -15.69
N GLU A 106 -25.11 1.36 -16.33
CA GLU A 106 -24.77 -0.07 -16.34
C GLU A 106 -23.43 -0.37 -17.01
N GLU A 107 -23.03 0.41 -18.03
CA GLU A 107 -21.78 0.24 -18.75
C GLU A 107 -20.59 0.74 -17.92
N GLU A 108 -20.74 1.90 -17.29
CA GLU A 108 -19.76 2.48 -16.38
C GLU A 108 -19.56 1.61 -15.14
N ALA A 109 -20.64 1.13 -14.52
CA ALA A 109 -20.56 0.22 -13.38
C ALA A 109 -19.88 -1.09 -13.78
N ALA A 110 -20.25 -1.69 -14.92
CA ALA A 110 -19.60 -2.91 -15.39
C ALA A 110 -18.09 -2.72 -15.69
N ARG A 111 -17.64 -1.49 -15.95
CA ARG A 111 -16.25 -1.16 -16.24
C ARG A 111 -15.45 -0.83 -14.98
N TYR A 112 -15.95 0.07 -14.14
CA TYR A 112 -15.20 0.71 -13.05
C TYR A 112 -15.49 0.11 -11.68
N LEU A 113 -16.69 -0.45 -11.50
CA LEU A 113 -17.12 -1.09 -10.26
C LEU A 113 -17.87 -2.40 -10.59
N PRO A 114 -17.19 -3.40 -11.20
CA PRO A 114 -17.84 -4.65 -11.58
C PRO A 114 -18.10 -5.53 -10.37
N VAL A 115 -19.10 -6.42 -10.47
CA VAL A 115 -19.28 -7.48 -9.48
C VAL A 115 -18.08 -8.42 -9.53
N LEU A 116 -17.42 -8.61 -8.39
CA LEU A 116 -16.29 -9.52 -8.24
C LEU A 116 -16.71 -10.82 -7.55
N THR A 117 -16.12 -11.92 -7.98
CA THR A 117 -16.35 -13.28 -7.45
C THR A 117 -15.13 -13.87 -6.74
N GLU A 118 -13.94 -13.35 -7.00
CA GLU A 118 -12.70 -13.78 -6.34
C GLU A 118 -11.68 -12.62 -6.21
N PRO A 119 -10.80 -12.66 -5.19
CA PRO A 119 -9.81 -11.60 -4.95
C PRO A 119 -8.86 -11.34 -6.13
N ALA A 120 -8.52 -12.35 -6.92
CA ALA A 120 -7.58 -12.22 -8.04
C ALA A 120 -8.06 -11.22 -9.11
N GLN A 121 -9.37 -10.99 -9.22
CA GLN A 121 -9.95 -10.05 -10.19
C GLN A 121 -9.61 -8.59 -9.87
N LEU A 122 -9.27 -8.25 -8.62
CA LEU A 122 -8.84 -6.90 -8.24
C LEU A 122 -7.57 -6.45 -8.98
N ALA A 123 -6.73 -7.37 -9.46
CA ALA A 123 -5.55 -7.01 -10.26
C ALA A 123 -5.89 -6.26 -11.56
N GLY A 124 -7.14 -6.34 -12.03
CA GLY A 124 -7.64 -5.55 -13.17
C GLY A 124 -8.32 -4.23 -12.79
N LEU A 125 -8.32 -3.87 -11.50
CA LEU A 125 -9.04 -2.70 -10.97
C LEU A 125 -8.21 -1.84 -10.02
N VAL A 126 -7.10 -2.34 -9.49
CA VAL A 126 -6.20 -1.59 -8.60
C VAL A 126 -4.77 -1.64 -9.10
N GLN A 127 -3.98 -0.62 -8.75
CA GLN A 127 -2.53 -0.61 -8.95
C GLN A 127 -1.84 -0.09 -7.69
N LEU A 128 -0.82 -0.82 -7.22
CA LEU A 128 0.00 -0.37 -6.11
C LEU A 128 0.89 0.80 -6.56
N THR A 129 0.82 1.92 -5.84
CA THR A 129 1.58 3.14 -6.17
C THR A 129 2.71 3.37 -5.17
N ALA A 130 2.44 3.20 -3.87
CA ALA A 130 3.42 3.43 -2.83
C ALA A 130 3.33 2.43 -1.66
N ILE A 131 4.45 2.24 -0.97
CA ILE A 131 4.54 1.53 0.29
C ILE A 131 5.20 2.44 1.33
N ASN A 132 4.53 2.66 2.46
CA ASN A 132 5.05 3.40 3.60
C ASN A 132 5.58 2.43 4.66
N VAL A 133 6.77 2.68 5.19
CA VAL A 133 7.37 1.94 6.31
C VAL A 133 7.49 2.87 7.51
N PHE A 134 6.64 2.66 8.51
CA PHE A 134 6.46 3.57 9.64
C PHE A 134 7.54 3.40 10.72
N PRO A 135 7.87 4.47 11.48
CA PRO A 135 8.74 4.34 12.65
C PRO A 135 8.03 3.59 13.79
N THR A 136 6.70 3.68 13.88
CA THR A 136 5.90 2.85 14.77
C THR A 136 6.17 1.36 14.52
N ALA A 137 6.50 0.64 15.60
CA ALA A 137 6.85 -0.77 15.57
C ALA A 137 6.26 -1.50 16.78
N ASN A 138 5.96 -2.78 16.58
CA ASN A 138 5.64 -3.71 17.66
C ASN A 138 6.41 -5.02 17.45
N ASP A 139 6.85 -5.67 18.53
CA ASP A 139 7.64 -6.92 18.50
C ASP A 139 8.86 -6.87 17.55
N GLY A 140 9.52 -5.71 17.49
CA GLY A 140 10.71 -5.51 16.65
C GLY A 140 10.43 -5.41 15.15
N LEU A 141 9.17 -5.23 14.75
CA LEU A 141 8.75 -5.09 13.35
C LEU A 141 7.91 -3.82 13.16
N SER A 142 8.29 -2.98 12.20
CA SER A 142 7.51 -1.80 11.85
C SER A 142 6.22 -2.14 11.09
N TYR A 143 5.25 -1.24 11.20
CA TYR A 143 4.03 -1.27 10.38
C TYR A 143 4.34 -0.82 8.96
N THR A 144 3.52 -1.31 8.01
CA THR A 144 3.62 -0.93 6.61
C THR A 144 2.26 -0.57 6.02
N GLY A 145 2.21 0.51 5.27
CA GLY A 145 1.03 0.96 4.54
C GLY A 145 1.20 0.74 3.04
N TYR A 146 0.13 0.33 2.35
CA TYR A 146 0.11 0.09 0.91
C TYR A 146 -0.94 0.96 0.25
N GLU A 147 -0.50 1.90 -0.56
CA GLU A 147 -1.35 2.85 -1.30
C GLU A 147 -1.63 2.32 -2.70
N PHE A 148 -2.89 2.40 -3.11
CA PHE A 148 -3.36 1.98 -4.41
C PHE A 148 -4.17 3.09 -5.07
N VAL A 149 -4.06 3.19 -6.39
CA VAL A 149 -5.16 3.75 -7.18
C VAL A 149 -6.14 2.62 -7.50
N CYS A 150 -7.43 2.95 -7.56
CA CYS A 150 -8.50 2.01 -7.89
C CYS A 150 -9.46 2.59 -8.93
N SER A 151 -10.20 1.72 -9.61
CA SER A 151 -11.08 2.12 -10.72
C SER A 151 -12.40 2.74 -10.28
N TRP A 152 -12.85 2.49 -9.05
CA TRP A 152 -14.15 2.91 -8.53
C TRP A 152 -14.08 4.19 -7.68
N GLU A 153 -12.89 4.73 -7.49
CA GLU A 153 -12.65 5.94 -6.72
C GLU A 153 -11.40 6.60 -7.35
N GLU A 154 -11.62 7.71 -8.07
CA GLU A 154 -10.60 8.37 -8.88
C GLU A 154 -9.80 9.46 -8.11
N GLU A 155 -10.28 9.93 -6.96
CA GLU A 155 -9.72 11.10 -6.26
C GLU A 155 -8.81 10.73 -5.09
N HIS A 156 -9.21 9.73 -4.31
CA HIS A 156 -8.65 9.38 -3.01
C HIS A 156 -7.97 8.00 -2.98
N GLY A 157 -8.34 7.05 -3.84
CA GLY A 157 -7.73 5.72 -3.93
C GLY A 157 -8.02 4.80 -2.73
N LEU A 158 -7.21 3.75 -2.60
CA LEU A 158 -7.39 2.63 -1.66
C LEU A 158 -6.12 2.46 -0.81
N GLY A 159 -6.29 2.10 0.47
CA GLY A 159 -5.19 1.89 1.41
C GLY A 159 -5.34 0.61 2.22
N ALA A 160 -4.22 -0.02 2.54
CA ALA A 160 -4.15 -1.12 3.51
C ALA A 160 -2.99 -0.89 4.50
N MET A 161 -3.26 -1.05 5.80
CA MET A 161 -2.26 -1.03 6.87
C MET A 161 -1.97 -2.46 7.34
N LEU A 162 -0.69 -2.78 7.49
CA LEU A 162 -0.21 -4.10 7.88
C LEU A 162 0.80 -4.03 9.03
N HIS A 163 0.87 -5.13 9.78
CA HIS A 163 1.99 -5.46 10.67
C HIS A 163 2.52 -6.83 10.27
N GLY A 164 3.65 -6.86 9.57
CA GLY A 164 4.14 -8.06 8.89
C GLY A 164 3.18 -8.50 7.78
N SER A 165 2.58 -9.68 7.92
CA SER A 165 1.56 -10.19 6.99
C SER A 165 0.12 -10.06 7.51
N ARG A 166 -0.06 -9.54 8.73
CA ARG A 166 -1.39 -9.32 9.32
C ARG A 166 -1.98 -8.02 8.80
N ILE A 167 -3.19 -8.09 8.28
CA ILE A 167 -4.00 -6.92 7.93
C ILE A 167 -4.47 -6.25 9.22
N VAL A 168 -4.13 -4.98 9.38
CA VAL A 168 -4.59 -4.11 10.47
C VAL A 168 -5.87 -3.41 10.06
N GLU A 169 -5.89 -2.80 8.87
CA GLU A 169 -7.03 -2.05 8.36
C GLU A 169 -7.00 -1.96 6.82
N VAL A 170 -8.18 -1.84 6.20
CA VAL A 170 -8.36 -1.52 4.78
C VAL A 170 -9.40 -0.40 4.68
N GLY A 171 -9.14 0.59 3.84
CA GLY A 171 -10.00 1.75 3.65
C GLY A 171 -9.53 2.63 2.49
N GLY A 172 -9.79 3.93 2.54
CA GLY A 172 -9.21 4.89 1.57
C GLY A 172 -7.69 4.94 1.64
N ALA A 173 -7.03 5.61 0.69
CA ALA A 173 -5.55 5.67 0.68
C ALA A 173 -4.93 6.24 1.95
N ASP A 174 -5.67 7.09 2.67
CA ASP A 174 -5.28 7.61 3.99
C ASP A 174 -4.97 6.49 5.00
N THR A 175 -5.65 5.34 4.88
CA THR A 175 -5.39 4.14 5.70
C THR A 175 -3.94 3.66 5.59
N ALA A 176 -3.29 3.86 4.44
CA ALA A 176 -1.91 3.47 4.21
C ALA A 176 -0.89 4.55 4.62
N ILE A 177 -1.34 5.72 5.06
CA ILE A 177 -0.50 6.91 5.30
C ILE A 177 -0.58 7.34 6.78
N LEU A 178 -1.76 7.22 7.39
CA LEU A 178 -2.03 7.75 8.72
C LEU A 178 -1.42 6.88 9.83
N GLU A 179 -0.28 7.31 10.35
CA GLU A 179 0.49 6.58 11.38
C GLU A 179 -0.31 6.29 12.67
N TRP A 180 -1.33 7.09 13.00
CA TRP A 180 -2.16 6.83 14.18
C TRP A 180 -2.87 5.48 14.12
N ILE A 181 -3.11 4.91 12.93
CA ILE A 181 -3.66 3.56 12.75
C ILE A 181 -2.67 2.51 13.25
N ALA A 182 -1.39 2.66 12.91
CA ALA A 182 -0.30 1.81 13.41
C ALA A 182 -0.13 1.95 14.93
N ALA A 183 -0.14 3.20 15.44
CA ALA A 183 -0.03 3.46 16.87
C ALA A 183 -1.18 2.84 17.67
N ARG A 184 -2.42 2.99 17.19
CA ARG A 184 -3.63 2.41 17.80
C ARG A 184 -3.54 0.88 17.87
N ASP A 185 -3.08 0.22 16.80
CA ASP A 185 -2.93 -1.24 16.80
C ASP A 185 -1.78 -1.71 17.71
N ALA A 186 -0.68 -0.96 17.78
CA ALA A 186 0.44 -1.25 18.68
C ALA A 186 0.06 -1.14 20.17
N GLU A 187 -0.79 -0.17 20.53
CA GLU A 187 -1.30 0.00 21.90
C GLU A 187 -2.29 -1.09 22.32
N ALA A 188 -2.93 -1.76 21.35
CA ALA A 188 -3.94 -2.78 21.60
C ALA A 188 -3.38 -4.21 21.73
N GLN A 189 -2.08 -4.40 21.50
CA GLN A 189 -1.37 -5.69 21.59
C GLN A 189 -0.66 -5.85 22.94
#